data_AF-A0AAV5Q661-F1
#
_entry.id   AF-A0AAV5Q661-F1
#
_cell.length_a   1.000
_cell.length_b   1.000
_cell.length_c   1.000
_cell.angle_alpha   90.00
_cell.angle_beta   90.00
_cell.angle_gamma   90.00
#
_symmetry.space_group_name_H-M   'P 1'
#
loop_
_entity.id
_entity.type
_entity.pdbx_description
1 polymer ?
#
loop_
_entity_poly.entity_id
_entity_poly.type
_entity_poly.pdbx_seq_one_letter_code
_entity_poly.pdbx_strand_id
1 'polypeptide(L)'
;MKLLPILLCLAPTMAFFDAFFQQQQQQQQQQQQQQQQGQCQKYQCPDTNACVDKPILCPCPHEPAQIKCKIDANNYICISNNGQDSCELVKSALMGA
;
A
#
# COMPACT_ATOMS: atom_id res chain seq x y z
N MET A 1 -55.75 18.08 31.21
CA MET A 1 -55.85 17.00 30.19
C MET A 1 -55.71 17.62 28.80
N LYS A 2 -54.54 17.52 28.15
CA LYS A 2 -54.26 17.69 26.68
C LYS A 2 -52.76 18.00 26.42
N LEU A 3 -51.84 17.20 26.96
CA LEU A 3 -50.40 17.31 26.64
C LEU A 3 -49.76 15.95 26.29
N LEU A 4 -50.58 14.94 25.95
CA LEU A 4 -50.11 13.57 25.77
C LEU A 4 -49.85 13.06 24.32
N PRO A 5 -50.02 13.77 23.19
CA PRO A 5 -49.82 13.11 21.88
C PRO A 5 -48.53 13.47 21.12
N ILE A 6 -47.55 14.16 21.70
CA ILE A 6 -46.38 14.69 20.93
C ILE A 6 -45.08 13.87 21.17
N LEU A 7 -45.10 12.79 21.94
CA LEU A 7 -43.90 12.03 22.31
C LEU A 7 -43.69 10.72 21.52
N LEU A 8 -44.11 10.63 20.25
CA LEU A 8 -44.11 9.33 19.53
C LEU A 8 -43.67 9.35 18.05
N CYS A 9 -42.77 10.24 17.61
CA CYS A 9 -42.34 10.30 16.19
C CYS A 9 -40.83 10.50 15.92
N LEU A 10 -39.92 10.22 16.87
CA LEU A 10 -38.49 10.58 16.72
C LEU A 10 -37.49 9.46 16.39
N ALA A 11 -37.92 8.29 15.88
CA ALA A 11 -36.97 7.30 15.35
C ALA A 11 -37.59 6.60 14.13
N PRO A 12 -37.04 6.76 12.91
CA PRO A 12 -35.80 6.08 12.57
C PRO A 12 -34.97 6.77 11.45
N THR A 13 -34.18 7.81 11.74
CA THR A 13 -33.24 8.35 10.73
C THR A 13 -31.86 7.69 10.78
N MET A 14 -31.55 6.97 11.85
CA MET A 14 -30.22 6.37 12.05
C MET A 14 -30.01 5.07 11.28
N ALA A 15 -31.08 4.35 10.93
CA ALA A 15 -30.99 3.05 10.26
C ALA A 15 -30.54 3.13 8.78
N PHE A 16 -30.80 4.26 8.12
CA PHE A 16 -30.38 4.48 6.73
C PHE A 16 -28.87 4.78 6.62
N PHE A 17 -28.32 5.50 7.59
CA PHE A 17 -26.91 5.90 7.58
C PHE A 17 -25.98 4.71 7.81
N ASP A 18 -26.36 3.78 8.69
CA ASP A 18 -25.62 2.52 8.93
C ASP A 18 -25.57 1.63 7.69
N ALA A 19 -26.68 1.52 6.94
CA ALA A 19 -26.73 0.71 5.73
C ALA A 19 -25.83 1.27 4.60
N PHE A 20 -25.70 2.60 4.50
CA PHE A 20 -24.83 3.24 3.51
C PHE A 20 -23.34 3.10 3.85
N PHE A 21 -22.99 3.24 5.13
CA PHE A 21 -21.60 3.10 5.59
C PHE A 21 -21.09 1.65 5.50
N GLN A 22 -21.94 0.65 5.75
CA GLN A 22 -21.55 -0.75 5.58
C GLN A 22 -21.21 -1.10 4.12
N GLN A 23 -21.89 -0.49 3.13
CA GLN A 23 -21.59 -0.78 1.73
C GLN A 23 -20.28 -0.14 1.26
N GLN A 24 -19.84 0.96 1.86
CA GLN A 24 -18.60 1.64 1.43
C GLN A 24 -17.32 0.98 1.95
N GLN A 25 -17.36 0.21 3.05
CA GLN A 25 -16.16 -0.46 3.56
C GLN A 25 -15.69 -1.66 2.73
N GLN A 26 -16.55 -2.27 1.90
CA GLN A 26 -16.16 -3.47 1.12
C GLN A 26 -15.28 -3.18 -0.12
N GLN A 27 -15.17 -1.94 -0.59
CA GLN A 27 -14.41 -1.65 -1.82
C GLN A 27 -12.95 -1.22 -1.63
N GLN A 28 -12.46 -0.99 -0.40
CA GLN A 28 -11.05 -0.64 -0.19
C GLN A 28 -10.11 -1.83 0.07
N GLN A 29 -10.61 -3.06 0.10
CA GLN A 29 -9.78 -4.23 0.47
C GLN A 29 -9.06 -4.97 -0.66
N GLN A 30 -9.11 -4.52 -1.92
CA GLN A 30 -8.54 -5.29 -3.04
C GLN A 30 -7.14 -4.89 -3.55
N GLN A 31 -6.44 -3.94 -2.93
CA GLN A 31 -5.06 -3.60 -3.34
C GLN A 31 -3.98 -3.64 -2.25
N GLN A 32 -4.33 -3.96 -0.99
CA GLN A 32 -3.31 -4.32 -0.01
C GLN A 32 -3.05 -5.81 -0.09
N GLN A 33 -1.96 -6.10 -0.82
CA GLN A 33 -1.27 -7.37 -0.94
C GLN A 33 -1.60 -8.31 0.24
N GLN A 34 -2.12 -9.48 -0.09
CA GLN A 34 -2.14 -10.62 0.82
C GLN A 34 -0.70 -10.87 1.31
N GLN A 35 -0.31 -10.22 2.40
CA GLN A 35 0.76 -10.68 3.26
C GLN A 35 0.22 -11.93 3.94
N GLN A 36 0.18 -13.02 3.15
CA GLN A 36 -0.04 -14.34 3.68
C GLN A 36 1.07 -14.56 4.70
N GLN A 37 0.69 -14.66 5.97
CA GLN A 37 1.52 -15.08 7.10
C GLN A 37 1.90 -16.57 6.96
N GLY A 38 2.24 -17.01 5.74
CA GLY A 38 2.92 -18.26 5.47
C GLY A 38 4.40 -17.95 5.41
N GLN A 39 5.20 -18.72 6.17
CA GLN A 39 6.65 -18.62 6.17
C GLN A 39 7.16 -18.54 4.72
N CYS A 40 7.74 -17.39 4.36
CA CYS A 40 8.20 -17.17 2.99
C CYS A 40 9.24 -18.25 2.65
N GLN A 41 8.89 -19.21 1.78
CA GLN A 41 9.78 -20.32 1.43
C GLN A 41 10.89 -19.91 0.45
N LYS A 42 10.79 -18.69 -0.10
CA LYS A 42 11.71 -18.16 -1.10
C LYS A 42 12.64 -17.13 -0.46
N TYR A 43 12.61 -15.89 -0.94
CA TYR A 43 13.40 -14.81 -0.37
C TYR A 43 12.48 -13.79 0.31
N GLN A 44 12.67 -13.61 1.61
CA GLN A 44 12.02 -12.56 2.38
C GLN A 44 12.90 -11.30 2.37
N CYS A 45 12.37 -10.21 1.83
CA CYS A 45 13.05 -8.94 1.79
C CYS A 45 13.20 -8.37 3.21
N PRO A 46 14.41 -8.04 3.67
CA PRO A 46 14.64 -7.59 5.04
C PRO A 46 13.98 -6.24 5.34
N ASP A 47 13.91 -5.35 4.34
CA ASP A 47 13.42 -3.99 4.51
C ASP A 47 11.89 -3.89 4.43
N THR A 48 11.28 -4.69 3.55
CA THR A 48 9.84 -4.59 3.22
C THR A 48 9.03 -5.77 3.71
N ASN A 49 9.68 -6.84 4.19
CA ASN A 49 9.06 -8.13 4.50
C ASN A 49 8.26 -8.73 3.33
N ALA A 50 8.52 -8.28 2.10
CA ALA A 50 7.92 -8.86 0.92
C ALA A 50 8.52 -10.24 0.65
N CYS A 51 7.68 -11.20 0.27
CA CYS A 51 8.12 -12.52 -0.16
C CYS A 51 8.26 -12.55 -1.68
N VAL A 52 9.48 -12.74 -2.18
CA VAL A 52 9.79 -12.71 -3.63
C VAL A 52 10.64 -13.91 -4.03
N ASP A 53 10.75 -14.17 -5.34
CA ASP A 53 11.56 -15.28 -5.85
C ASP A 53 13.06 -15.06 -5.68
N LYS A 54 13.53 -13.82 -5.85
CA LYS A 54 14.94 -13.45 -5.85
C LYS A 54 15.13 -12.09 -5.20
N PRO A 55 16.30 -11.83 -4.56
CA PRO A 55 16.58 -10.52 -3.94
C PRO A 55 16.37 -9.32 -4.88
N ILE A 56 16.76 -9.46 -6.15
CA ILE A 56 16.59 -8.44 -7.19
C ILE A 56 15.13 -8.06 -7.47
N LEU A 57 14.14 -8.79 -6.92
CA LEU A 57 12.71 -8.49 -7.07
C LEU A 57 12.12 -7.77 -5.87
N CYS A 58 12.88 -7.55 -4.80
CA CYS A 58 12.37 -6.85 -3.62
C CYS A 58 11.88 -5.43 -3.93
N PRO A 59 10.69 -5.02 -3.45
CA PRO A 59 10.20 -3.67 -3.61
C PRO A 59 11.04 -2.68 -2.78
N CYS A 60 11.01 -1.40 -3.14
CA CYS A 60 11.64 -0.35 -2.34
C CYS A 60 10.77 -0.04 -1.11
N PRO A 61 11.38 0.27 0.06
CA PRO A 61 10.63 0.44 1.31
C PRO A 61 9.71 1.65 1.35
N HIS A 62 9.98 2.67 0.53
CA HIS A 62 9.23 3.93 0.53
C HIS A 62 8.62 4.24 -0.85
N GLU A 63 7.93 3.31 -1.48
CA GLU A 63 7.15 3.60 -2.70
C GLU A 63 5.91 4.47 -2.38
N PRO A 64 5.57 5.51 -3.17
CA PRO A 64 6.17 5.95 -4.44
C PRO A 64 7.28 7.02 -4.31
N ALA A 65 7.67 7.36 -3.08
CA ALA A 65 8.72 8.35 -2.81
C ALA A 65 10.11 7.89 -3.23
N GLN A 66 10.31 6.58 -3.41
CA GLN A 66 11.51 5.97 -3.97
C GLN A 66 11.20 5.16 -5.22
N ILE A 67 12.14 5.15 -6.16
CA ILE A 67 12.11 4.32 -7.35
C ILE A 67 13.24 3.28 -7.31
N LYS A 68 12.96 2.11 -7.86
CA LYS A 68 13.93 1.03 -7.98
C LYS A 68 14.77 1.18 -9.24
N CYS A 69 16.07 1.41 -9.07
CA CYS A 69 17.03 1.49 -10.16
C CYS A 69 17.88 0.21 -10.23
N LYS A 70 17.72 -0.57 -11.31
CA LYS A 70 18.57 -1.76 -11.55
C LYS A 70 19.92 -1.32 -12.13
N ILE A 71 21.00 -1.57 -11.40
CA ILE A 71 22.36 -1.21 -11.84
C ILE A 71 22.88 -2.27 -12.81
N ASP A 72 22.70 -3.54 -12.45
CA ASP A 72 23.06 -4.69 -13.29
C ASP A 72 22.00 -5.80 -13.16
N ALA A 73 22.35 -7.04 -13.56
CA ALA A 73 21.46 -8.19 -13.51
C ALA A 73 21.07 -8.64 -12.09
N ASN A 74 21.91 -8.35 -11.09
CA ASN A 74 21.81 -8.86 -9.73
C ASN A 74 21.70 -7.76 -8.66
N ASN A 75 22.05 -6.52 -9.01
CA ASN A 75 22.12 -5.39 -8.11
C ASN A 75 21.10 -4.30 -8.49
N TYR A 76 20.49 -3.73 -7.45
CA TYR A 76 19.61 -2.59 -7.57
C TYR A 76 19.83 -1.63 -6.40
N ILE A 77 19.42 -0.39 -6.59
CA ILE A 77 19.41 0.63 -5.56
C ILE A 77 18.06 1.34 -5.56
N CYS A 78 17.55 1.64 -4.37
CA CYS A 78 16.38 2.48 -4.18
C CYS A 78 16.84 3.93 -4.04
N ILE A 79 16.36 4.79 -4.93
CA ILE A 79 16.71 6.22 -4.95
C ILE A 79 15.45 7.04 -4.79
N SER A 80 15.57 8.22 -4.18
CA SER A 80 14.44 9.14 -4.06
C SER A 80 13.90 9.52 -5.43
N ASN A 81 12.58 9.53 -5.54
CA ASN A 81 11.86 9.91 -6.75
C ASN A 81 11.89 11.43 -6.89
N ASN A 82 12.97 11.94 -7.50
CA ASN A 82 13.17 13.36 -7.77
C ASN A 82 12.96 13.72 -9.25
N GLY A 83 12.52 12.77 -10.09
CA GLY A 83 12.36 12.95 -11.55
C GLY A 83 12.93 11.79 -12.38
N GLN A 84 12.82 11.89 -13.71
CA GLN A 84 13.09 10.80 -14.67
C GLN A 84 14.57 10.37 -14.77
N ASP A 85 15.54 11.25 -14.48
CA ASP A 85 16.95 11.01 -14.84
C ASP A 85 17.83 10.50 -13.68
N SER A 86 17.28 10.31 -12.49
CA SER A 86 18.09 9.94 -11.31
C SER A 86 18.72 8.54 -11.44
N CYS A 87 18.06 7.61 -12.14
CA CYS A 87 18.56 6.24 -12.26
C CYS A 87 19.74 6.14 -13.25
N GLU A 88 19.71 6.86 -14.37
CA GLU A 88 20.78 6.81 -15.37
C GLU A 88 22.06 7.48 -14.87
N LEU A 89 21.92 8.61 -14.17
CA LEU A 89 23.03 9.29 -13.51
C LEU A 89 23.71 8.36 -12.49
N VAL A 90 22.94 7.72 -11.62
CA VAL A 90 23.48 6.78 -10.62
C VAL A 90 24.17 5.59 -11.28
N LYS A 91 23.59 5.04 -12.36
CA LYS A 91 24.25 3.99 -13.14
C LYS A 91 25.60 4.44 -13.69
N SER A 92 25.66 5.62 -14.33
CA SER A 92 26.92 6.15 -14.88
C SER A 92 27.97 6.41 -13.81
N ALA A 93 27.57 6.88 -12.62
CA ALA A 93 28.48 7.12 -11.50
C ALA A 93 29.05 5.83 -10.90
N LEU A 94 28.27 4.74 -10.86
CA LEU A 94 28.67 3.46 -10.28
C LEU A 94 29.47 2.58 -11.24
N MET A 95 29.21 2.66 -12.56
CA MET A 95 29.92 1.86 -13.58
C MET A 95 31.19 2.53 -14.11
N GLY A 96 31.44 3.79 -13.73
CA GLY A 96 32.59 4.59 -14.16
C GLY A 96 33.68 4.78 -13.10
N ALA A 97 33.63 4.04 -11.99
CA ALA A 97 34.62 4.07 -10.90
C ALA A 97 35.47 2.80 -10.87
#